data_AF-A0A259LU63-F1
#
_entry.id   AF-A0A259LU63-F1
#
_cell.length_a   1.000
_cell.length_b   1.000
_cell.length_c   1.000
_cell.angle_alpha   90.00
_cell.angle_beta   90.00
_cell.angle_gamma   90.00
#
_symmetry.space_group_name_H-M   'P 1'
#
loop_
_entity.id
_entity.type
_entity.pdbx_description
1 polymer ?
#
loop_
_entity_poly.entity_id
_entity_poly.type
_entity_poly.pdbx_seq_one_letter_code
_entity_poly.pdbx_strand_id
1 'polypeptide(L)'
;MTRKSNILEFRRPKRKFVAPGPVRGKKLRFSQRKMARAKVIGPAGGLAIWTAICLLLLAAVMFWEVFSPPSRQTLELAMSSAVEPGPREWRSPDRRFERGRSDWLESRSGGEDTAEPVSVTWVDGDSGWINGREFRLYGVDAPEGSPSRARCNEERALSAEAKAAARSLTSQGAVDVRSSMGTDKYGRELLSLSVDGKDVAASLVGRGHLQYWAYESGQKKPDWCS
;
A
#
# COMPACT_ATOMS: atom_id res chain seq x y z
N MET A 1 43.96 -22.05 39.60
CA MET A 1 43.80 -22.24 38.14
C MET A 1 42.96 -21.09 37.58
N THR A 2 43.60 -20.04 37.09
CA THR A 2 42.93 -18.83 36.53
C THR A 2 42.97 -18.88 35.01
N ARG A 3 41.81 -19.03 34.35
CA ARG A 3 41.68 -18.95 32.89
C ARG A 3 41.58 -17.48 32.47
N LYS A 4 42.59 -16.99 31.74
CA LYS A 4 42.58 -15.68 31.09
C LYS A 4 41.80 -15.78 29.78
N SER A 5 40.79 -14.93 29.62
CA SER A 5 40.01 -14.78 28.38
C SER A 5 40.69 -13.78 27.45
N ASN A 6 41.09 -14.22 26.26
CA ASN A 6 41.60 -13.34 25.19
C ASN A 6 40.41 -12.77 24.40
N ILE A 7 40.26 -11.44 24.43
CA ILE A 7 39.31 -10.70 23.58
C ILE A 7 40.07 -10.26 22.33
N LEU A 8 39.65 -10.76 21.16
CA LEU A 8 40.15 -10.33 19.86
C LEU A 8 39.42 -9.04 19.44
N GLU A 9 40.16 -7.93 19.40
CA GLU A 9 39.67 -6.60 19.04
C GLU A 9 39.58 -6.45 17.51
N PHE A 10 38.36 -6.44 16.98
CA PHE A 10 38.09 -6.26 15.55
C PHE A 10 38.19 -4.77 15.17
N ARG A 11 39.36 -4.32 14.67
CA ARG A 11 39.53 -2.97 14.12
C ARG A 11 38.81 -2.84 12.76
N ARG A 12 37.77 -2.01 12.69
CA ARG A 12 37.12 -1.62 11.42
C ARG A 12 38.03 -0.68 10.61
N PRO A 13 38.16 -0.86 9.28
CA PRO A 13 38.93 0.05 8.43
C PRO A 13 38.19 1.38 8.22
N LYS A 14 38.90 2.49 8.42
CA LYS A 14 38.40 3.85 8.16
C LYS A 14 38.29 4.08 6.64
N ARG A 15 37.06 4.17 6.11
CA ARG A 15 36.83 4.62 4.72
C ARG A 15 37.08 6.13 4.65
N LYS A 16 38.00 6.55 3.77
CA LYS A 16 38.27 7.97 3.49
C LYS A 16 37.11 8.55 2.68
N PHE A 17 36.51 9.61 3.19
CA PHE A 17 35.48 10.38 2.48
C PHE A 17 36.16 11.26 1.42
N VAL A 18 35.72 11.16 0.17
CA VAL A 18 36.17 12.02 -0.93
C VAL A 18 35.02 12.97 -1.27
N ALA A 19 35.26 14.27 -1.14
CA ALA A 19 34.25 15.29 -1.44
C ALA A 19 34.01 15.40 -2.96
N PRO A 20 32.76 15.60 -3.42
CA PRO A 20 32.48 15.83 -4.83
C PRO A 20 32.99 17.21 -5.29
N GLY A 21 33.59 17.25 -6.48
CA GLY A 21 34.13 18.47 -7.09
C GLY A 21 33.04 19.43 -7.63
N PRO A 22 33.40 20.70 -7.92
CA PRO A 22 32.44 21.73 -8.30
C PRO A 22 31.85 21.52 -9.70
N VAL A 23 30.51 21.59 -9.80
CA VAL A 23 29.77 21.45 -11.05
C VAL A 23 29.73 22.80 -11.77
N ARG A 24 30.34 22.86 -12.97
CA ARG A 24 30.32 24.05 -13.84
C ARG A 24 28.96 24.21 -14.53
N GLY A 25 28.22 25.25 -14.17
CA GLY A 25 26.94 25.60 -14.80
C GLY A 25 27.11 26.09 -16.25
N LYS A 26 26.36 25.51 -17.18
CA LYS A 26 26.29 25.98 -18.59
C LYS A 26 25.26 27.10 -18.69
N LYS A 27 25.67 28.28 -19.17
CA LYS A 27 24.76 29.40 -19.44
C LYS A 27 23.91 29.10 -20.67
N LEU A 28 22.59 29.00 -20.50
CA LEU A 28 21.63 28.93 -21.60
C LEU A 28 21.50 30.32 -22.24
N ARG A 29 21.85 30.42 -23.53
CA ARG A 29 21.62 31.62 -24.35
C ARG A 29 20.21 31.55 -24.94
N PHE A 30 19.34 32.46 -24.54
CA PHE A 30 18.03 32.65 -25.16
C PHE A 30 18.19 33.38 -26.50
N SER A 31 17.81 32.71 -27.59
CA SER A 31 17.73 33.30 -28.92
C SER A 31 16.39 34.03 -29.07
N GLN A 32 16.45 35.34 -29.29
CA GLN A 32 15.29 36.19 -29.57
C GLN A 32 14.79 35.92 -30.99
N ARG A 33 13.70 35.15 -31.14
CA ARG A 33 13.02 34.99 -32.44
C ARG A 33 12.16 36.22 -32.71
N LYS A 34 12.37 36.86 -33.86
CA LYS A 34 11.53 37.98 -34.34
C LYS A 34 10.08 37.49 -34.53
N MET A 35 9.14 38.11 -33.82
CA MET A 35 7.71 37.85 -33.97
C MET A 35 7.22 38.42 -35.31
N ALA A 36 6.58 37.60 -36.14
CA ALA A 36 5.87 38.04 -37.33
C ALA A 36 4.58 38.78 -36.91
N ARG A 37 4.26 39.90 -37.57
CA ARG A 37 3.05 40.68 -37.32
C ARG A 37 1.80 39.87 -37.70
N ALA A 38 0.88 39.69 -36.74
CA ALA A 38 -0.40 39.05 -36.95
C ALA A 38 -1.28 39.88 -37.90
N LYS A 39 -1.87 39.21 -38.90
CA LYS A 39 -2.77 39.82 -39.87
C LYS A 39 -4.19 39.87 -39.28
N VAL A 40 -4.75 41.08 -39.18
CA VAL A 40 -6.11 41.30 -38.67
C VAL A 40 -7.11 40.69 -39.64
N ILE A 41 -7.90 39.71 -39.16
CA ILE A 41 -8.94 39.03 -39.92
C ILE A 41 -10.20 39.90 -39.88
N GLY A 42 -10.77 40.24 -41.04
CA GLY A 42 -11.93 41.11 -41.17
C GLY A 42 -13.24 40.52 -40.59
N PRO A 43 -14.32 41.33 -40.53
CA PRO A 43 -15.54 41.04 -39.75
C PRO A 43 -16.31 39.78 -40.17
N ALA A 44 -16.15 39.31 -41.41
CA ALA A 44 -16.75 38.06 -41.87
C ALA A 44 -16.12 36.79 -41.25
N GLY A 45 -14.85 36.86 -40.81
CA GLY A 45 -14.19 35.76 -40.12
C GLY A 45 -14.69 35.56 -38.69
N GLY A 46 -15.20 36.62 -38.06
CA GLY A 46 -15.74 36.55 -36.69
C GLY A 46 -16.94 35.62 -36.59
N LEU A 47 -17.90 35.72 -37.52
CA LEU A 47 -19.13 34.92 -37.45
C LEU A 47 -18.84 33.42 -37.61
N ALA A 48 -17.94 33.05 -38.54
CA ALA A 48 -17.53 31.66 -38.73
C ALA A 48 -16.80 31.09 -37.50
N ILE A 49 -15.95 31.90 -36.86
CA ILE A 49 -15.26 31.53 -35.62
C ILE A 49 -16.26 31.35 -34.48
N TRP A 50 -17.21 32.27 -34.32
CA TRP A 50 -18.25 32.17 -33.29
C TRP A 50 -19.17 30.97 -33.52
N THR A 51 -19.52 30.64 -34.77
CA THR A 51 -20.30 29.43 -35.06
C THR A 51 -19.51 28.16 -34.75
N ALA A 52 -18.21 28.12 -35.05
CA ALA A 52 -17.36 26.97 -34.71
C ALA A 52 -17.20 26.82 -33.19
N ILE A 53 -17.03 27.92 -32.45
CA ILE A 53 -16.99 27.93 -30.98
C ILE A 53 -18.32 27.45 -30.40
N CYS A 54 -19.46 27.95 -30.89
CA CYS A 54 -20.78 27.49 -30.46
C CYS A 54 -20.99 26.01 -30.72
N LEU A 55 -20.60 25.49 -31.89
CA LEU A 55 -20.70 24.06 -32.20
C LEU A 55 -19.80 23.21 -31.30
N LEU A 56 -18.58 23.67 -31.01
CA LEU A 56 -17.67 22.99 -30.08
C LEU A 56 -18.21 23.00 -28.64
N LEU A 57 -18.78 24.12 -28.18
CA LEU A 57 -19.39 24.21 -26.85
C LEU A 57 -20.65 23.35 -26.75
N LEU A 58 -21.50 23.33 -27.77
CA LEU A 58 -22.66 22.45 -27.84
C LEU A 58 -22.23 20.97 -27.85
N ALA A 59 -21.21 20.62 -28.64
CA ALA A 59 -20.65 19.27 -28.63
C ALA A 59 -20.05 18.91 -27.27
N ALA A 60 -19.39 19.84 -26.59
CA ALA A 60 -18.85 19.64 -25.24
C ALA A 60 -19.96 19.46 -24.18
N VAL A 61 -21.07 20.20 -24.27
CA VAL A 61 -22.24 20.04 -23.38
C VAL A 61 -22.93 18.70 -23.65
N MET A 62 -23.14 18.33 -24.92
CA MET A 62 -23.75 17.04 -25.27
C MET A 62 -22.83 15.87 -24.91
N PHE A 63 -21.51 16.01 -25.07
CA PHE A 63 -20.53 15.03 -24.59
C PHE A 63 -20.50 14.98 -23.07
N TRP A 64 -20.62 16.11 -22.38
CA TRP A 64 -20.76 16.13 -20.93
C TRP A 64 -22.05 15.46 -20.48
N GLU A 65 -23.17 15.57 -21.18
CA GLU A 65 -24.41 14.86 -20.81
C GLU A 65 -24.34 13.35 -21.10
N VAL A 66 -23.76 12.94 -22.24
CA VAL A 66 -23.65 11.53 -22.64
C VAL A 66 -22.54 10.78 -21.89
N PHE A 67 -21.45 11.48 -21.56
CA PHE A 67 -20.26 10.93 -20.92
C PHE A 67 -20.07 11.44 -19.48
N SER A 68 -21.04 12.17 -18.92
CA SER A 68 -21.03 12.49 -17.50
C SER A 68 -20.94 11.18 -16.73
N PRO A 69 -19.95 11.04 -15.84
CA PRO A 69 -19.91 9.88 -14.96
C PRO A 69 -21.24 9.83 -14.17
N PRO A 70 -21.80 8.63 -13.95
CA PRO A 70 -23.05 8.47 -13.21
C PRO A 70 -23.00 9.26 -11.90
N SER A 71 -24.09 9.95 -11.56
CA SER A 71 -24.21 10.64 -10.28
C SER A 71 -23.96 9.66 -9.12
N ARG A 72 -23.47 10.15 -7.98
CA ARG A 72 -23.10 9.30 -6.83
C ARG A 72 -24.20 8.31 -6.42
N GLN A 73 -25.47 8.64 -6.64
CA GLN A 73 -26.61 7.75 -6.33
C GLN A 73 -26.67 6.52 -7.24
N THR A 74 -26.37 6.66 -8.53
CA THR A 74 -26.31 5.53 -9.47
C THR A 74 -25.11 4.62 -9.23
N LEU A 75 -24.00 5.13 -8.68
CA LEU A 75 -22.87 4.30 -8.25
C LEU A 75 -23.22 3.46 -7.01
N GLU A 76 -23.93 4.01 -6.02
CA GLU A 76 -24.41 3.22 -4.88
C GLU A 76 -25.36 2.10 -5.31
N LEU A 77 -26.30 2.36 -6.23
CA LEU A 77 -27.23 1.34 -6.74
C LEU A 77 -26.54 0.27 -7.60
N ALA A 78 -25.58 0.64 -8.44
CA ALA A 78 -24.80 -0.33 -9.23
C ALA A 78 -23.84 -1.15 -8.35
N MET A 79 -23.22 -0.54 -7.33
CA MET A 79 -22.38 -1.24 -6.34
C MET A 79 -23.22 -2.10 -5.38
N SER A 80 -24.50 -1.76 -5.16
CA SER A 80 -25.43 -2.59 -4.39
C SER A 80 -25.90 -3.82 -5.17
N SER A 81 -25.93 -3.76 -6.51
CA SER A 81 -26.34 -4.88 -7.36
C SER A 81 -25.20 -5.80 -7.81
N ALA A 82 -23.95 -5.33 -7.77
CA ALA A 82 -22.77 -6.16 -8.03
C ALA A 82 -22.23 -6.77 -6.73
N VAL A 83 -23.11 -7.43 -5.96
CA VAL A 83 -22.65 -8.49 -5.06
C VAL A 83 -22.35 -9.69 -5.95
N GLU A 84 -21.20 -9.64 -6.62
CA GLU A 84 -20.55 -10.90 -6.98
C GLU A 84 -20.35 -11.68 -5.67
N PRO A 85 -20.63 -12.99 -5.62
CA PRO A 85 -20.19 -13.78 -4.50
C PRO A 85 -18.66 -13.67 -4.48
N GLY A 86 -18.15 -12.79 -3.61
CA GLY A 86 -16.72 -12.68 -3.36
C GLY A 86 -16.16 -14.08 -3.13
N PRO A 87 -14.94 -14.37 -3.60
CA PRO A 87 -14.35 -15.69 -3.49
C PRO A 87 -14.50 -16.15 -2.03
N ARG A 88 -15.28 -17.23 -1.84
CA ARG A 88 -15.67 -17.85 -0.56
C ARG A 88 -15.43 -16.92 0.63
N GLU A 89 -16.48 -16.22 1.07
CA GLU A 89 -16.53 -15.60 2.40
C GLU A 89 -15.77 -16.50 3.38
N TRP A 90 -14.55 -16.09 3.72
CA TRP A 90 -13.73 -16.79 4.69
C TRP A 90 -14.42 -16.55 6.03
N ARG A 91 -15.37 -17.42 6.33
CA ARG A 91 -15.80 -17.66 7.70
C ARG A 91 -14.61 -18.29 8.39
N SER A 92 -14.02 -17.53 9.31
CA SER A 92 -13.04 -18.05 10.26
C SER A 92 -13.52 -19.41 10.77
N PRO A 93 -12.78 -20.50 10.57
CA PRO A 93 -13.11 -21.78 11.16
C PRO A 93 -12.69 -21.68 12.63
N ASP A 94 -13.52 -21.05 13.45
CA ASP A 94 -13.80 -21.46 14.83
C ASP A 94 -14.54 -20.37 15.62
N ARG A 95 -15.79 -20.70 16.00
CA ARG A 95 -16.52 -20.05 17.12
C ARG A 95 -15.92 -20.36 18.49
N ARG A 96 -14.77 -21.05 18.55
CA ARG A 96 -14.11 -21.48 19.79
C ARG A 96 -13.20 -20.40 20.39
N PHE A 97 -12.91 -19.33 19.64
CA PHE A 97 -11.90 -18.33 20.00
C PHE A 97 -12.44 -16.94 20.37
N GLU A 98 -13.76 -16.77 20.55
CA GLU A 98 -14.33 -15.53 21.14
C GLU A 98 -13.91 -15.28 22.60
N ARG A 99 -13.13 -16.20 23.20
CA ARG A 99 -12.64 -16.11 24.58
C ARG A 99 -11.18 -15.64 24.71
N GLY A 100 -10.53 -15.32 23.58
CA GLY A 100 -9.17 -14.78 23.54
C GLY A 100 -9.17 -13.29 23.21
N ARG A 101 -9.94 -12.47 23.94
CA ARG A 101 -9.91 -11.01 23.82
C ARG A 101 -8.64 -10.51 24.54
N SER A 102 -7.46 -10.88 24.05
CA SER A 102 -6.19 -10.62 24.72
C SER A 102 -5.71 -9.20 24.45
N ASP A 103 -5.53 -8.45 25.55
CA ASP A 103 -4.61 -7.33 25.79
C ASP A 103 -4.74 -6.05 24.92
N TRP A 104 -4.95 -6.15 23.61
CA TRP A 104 -5.04 -4.98 22.70
C TRP A 104 -6.29 -4.14 22.89
N LEU A 105 -7.44 -4.78 23.07
CA LEU A 105 -8.72 -4.09 23.22
C LEU A 105 -8.92 -3.57 24.65
N GLU A 106 -8.40 -4.29 25.65
CA GLU A 106 -8.47 -3.91 27.07
C GLU A 106 -7.65 -2.63 27.34
N SER A 107 -6.54 -2.45 26.61
CA SER A 107 -5.70 -1.25 26.67
C SER A 107 -6.41 0.04 26.18
N ARG A 108 -7.55 -0.07 25.48
CA ARG A 108 -8.33 1.08 24.96
C ARG A 108 -9.51 1.50 25.85
N SER A 109 -9.82 0.75 26.91
CA SER A 109 -11.05 0.95 27.72
C SER A 109 -10.93 1.95 28.89
N GLY A 110 -9.82 2.67 29.04
CA GLY A 110 -9.62 3.61 30.14
C GLY A 110 -9.05 4.95 29.70
N GLY A 111 -9.92 5.94 29.41
CA GLY A 111 -9.54 7.34 29.23
C GLY A 111 -10.00 7.94 27.91
N GLU A 112 -10.42 9.21 27.97
CA GLU A 112 -10.91 10.02 26.86
C GLU A 112 -10.09 9.87 25.55
N ASP A 113 -10.84 9.75 24.46
CA ASP A 113 -10.59 9.77 23.00
C ASP A 113 -9.28 10.38 22.44
N THR A 114 -8.13 10.01 22.98
CA THR A 114 -6.82 10.17 22.33
C THR A 114 -6.22 8.78 22.13
N ALA A 115 -6.82 7.99 21.23
CA ALA A 115 -6.17 6.77 20.77
C ALA A 115 -4.85 7.14 20.10
N GLU A 116 -3.73 6.82 20.74
CA GLU A 116 -2.39 6.95 20.17
C GLU A 116 -2.41 6.36 18.74
N PRO A 117 -1.91 7.10 17.73
CA PRO A 117 -1.98 6.66 16.36
C PRO A 117 -1.27 5.31 16.21
N VAL A 118 -1.99 4.33 15.64
CA VAL A 118 -1.42 3.01 15.38
C VAL A 118 -0.25 3.15 14.42
N SER A 119 0.95 2.82 14.90
CA SER A 119 2.18 2.84 14.13
C SER A 119 2.43 1.47 13.52
N VAL A 120 2.54 1.39 12.19
CA VAL A 120 2.80 0.14 11.47
C VAL A 120 4.08 0.24 10.65
N THR A 121 4.99 -0.72 10.80
CA THR A 121 6.19 -0.87 9.99
C THR A 121 6.22 -2.26 9.37
N TRP A 122 6.21 -2.33 8.04
CA TRP A 122 6.22 -3.59 7.31
C TRP A 122 7.63 -4.14 7.10
N VAL A 123 7.83 -5.44 7.38
CA VAL A 123 9.05 -6.19 7.07
C VAL A 123 8.90 -6.83 5.69
N ASP A 124 7.89 -7.67 5.54
CA ASP A 124 7.41 -8.27 4.29
C ASP A 124 5.96 -7.79 4.01
N GLY A 125 5.22 -8.41 3.09
CA GLY A 125 3.84 -8.01 2.74
C GLY A 125 2.76 -8.38 3.77
N ASP A 126 3.06 -9.31 4.68
CA ASP A 126 2.12 -9.88 5.66
C ASP A 126 2.61 -9.74 7.10
N SER A 127 3.81 -9.20 7.34
CA SER A 127 4.45 -9.22 8.65
C SER A 127 5.26 -7.96 8.89
N GLY A 128 5.41 -7.61 10.17
CA GLY A 128 6.05 -6.36 10.56
C GLY A 128 5.93 -6.08 12.04
N TRP A 129 5.98 -4.80 12.36
CA TRP A 129 5.84 -4.27 13.71
C TRP A 129 4.63 -3.35 13.79
N ILE A 130 3.79 -3.53 14.79
CA ILE A 130 2.65 -2.67 15.10
C ILE A 130 2.75 -2.23 16.55
N ASN A 131 2.80 -0.91 16.80
CA ASN A 131 2.99 -0.34 18.14
C ASN A 131 4.13 -1.00 18.95
N GLY A 132 5.25 -1.28 18.27
CA GLY A 132 6.43 -1.91 18.88
C GLY A 132 6.33 -3.42 19.13
N ARG A 133 5.28 -4.10 18.65
CA ARG A 133 5.12 -5.56 18.73
C ARG A 133 5.20 -6.21 17.36
N GLU A 134 5.84 -7.36 17.26
CA GLU A 134 5.95 -8.09 16.00
C GLU A 134 4.62 -8.79 15.67
N PHE A 135 4.14 -8.64 14.44
CA PHE A 135 2.86 -9.21 14.00
C PHE A 135 2.99 -9.93 12.66
N ARG A 136 2.00 -10.78 12.40
CA ARG A 136 1.71 -11.39 11.10
C ARG A 136 0.21 -11.32 10.84
N LEU A 137 -0.17 -11.00 9.61
CA LEU A 137 -1.55 -11.05 9.16
C LEU A 137 -2.06 -12.49 9.21
N TYR A 138 -3.21 -12.67 9.83
CA TYR A 138 -3.84 -13.99 9.93
C TYR A 138 -4.39 -14.47 8.58
N GLY A 139 -4.25 -15.77 8.31
CA GLY A 139 -4.89 -16.44 7.16
C GLY A 139 -4.27 -16.14 5.79
N VAL A 140 -3.13 -15.44 5.74
CA VAL A 140 -2.44 -15.09 4.50
C VAL A 140 -0.92 -15.33 4.60
N ASP A 141 -0.29 -15.36 3.45
CA ASP A 141 1.16 -15.40 3.29
C ASP A 141 1.61 -14.36 2.24
N ALA A 142 2.79 -13.79 2.48
CA ALA A 142 3.50 -12.93 1.55
C ALA A 142 4.76 -13.60 0.99
N PRO A 143 5.23 -13.17 -0.19
CA PRO A 143 6.56 -13.50 -0.67
C PRO A 143 7.64 -12.98 0.30
N GLU A 144 8.67 -13.79 0.54
CA GLU A 144 9.75 -13.51 1.50
C GLU A 144 10.86 -12.65 0.89
N GLY A 145 11.26 -11.54 1.54
CA GLY A 145 12.24 -10.59 0.96
C GLY A 145 13.70 -10.83 1.38
N SER A 146 13.91 -11.51 2.50
CA SER A 146 15.25 -11.77 3.04
C SER A 146 16.04 -12.75 2.15
N PRO A 147 17.34 -12.49 1.88
CA PRO A 147 18.21 -13.45 1.19
C PRO A 147 18.29 -14.83 1.83
N SER A 148 18.00 -14.95 3.13
CA SER A 148 18.00 -16.22 3.86
C SER A 148 16.66 -16.97 3.84
N ARG A 149 15.57 -16.30 3.43
CA ARG A 149 14.20 -16.86 3.46
C ARG A 149 13.62 -17.03 2.06
N ALA A 150 13.93 -16.12 1.14
CA ALA A 150 13.49 -16.19 -0.24
C ALA A 150 14.13 -17.38 -0.96
N ARG A 151 13.32 -18.11 -1.73
CA ARG A 151 13.75 -19.28 -2.51
C ARG A 151 14.28 -18.90 -3.89
N CYS A 152 13.91 -17.74 -4.41
CA CYS A 152 14.32 -17.24 -5.72
C CYS A 152 14.40 -15.69 -5.75
N ASN A 153 14.92 -15.13 -6.83
CA ASN A 153 15.05 -13.67 -6.97
C ASN A 153 13.69 -13.00 -7.25
N GLU A 154 12.81 -13.72 -7.95
CA GLU A 154 11.45 -13.32 -8.29
C GLU A 154 10.63 -13.11 -7.01
N GLU A 155 10.70 -14.06 -6.06
CA GLU A 155 10.05 -13.93 -4.74
C GLU A 155 10.53 -12.68 -4.00
N ARG A 156 11.84 -12.33 -4.08
CA ARG A 156 12.36 -11.11 -3.45
C ARG A 156 11.80 -9.83 -4.08
N ALA A 157 11.62 -9.83 -5.39
CA ALA A 157 11.01 -8.71 -6.11
C ALA A 157 9.53 -8.56 -5.71
N LEU A 158 8.78 -9.67 -5.73
CA LEU A 158 7.39 -9.71 -5.29
C LEU A 158 7.23 -9.28 -3.83
N SER A 159 8.17 -9.65 -2.95
CA SER A 159 8.19 -9.23 -1.55
C SER A 159 8.34 -7.70 -1.41
N ALA A 160 9.23 -7.09 -2.20
CA ALA A 160 9.38 -5.64 -2.21
C ALA A 160 8.11 -4.93 -2.68
N GLU A 161 7.43 -5.48 -3.70
CA GLU A 161 6.15 -4.97 -4.20
C GLU A 161 5.04 -5.12 -3.15
N ALA A 162 4.90 -6.29 -2.54
CA ALA A 162 3.90 -6.58 -1.52
C ALA A 162 4.09 -5.67 -0.29
N LYS A 163 5.34 -5.50 0.17
CA LYS A 163 5.70 -4.56 1.24
C LYS A 163 5.33 -3.12 0.90
N ALA A 164 5.63 -2.68 -0.32
CA ALA A 164 5.30 -1.33 -0.77
C ALA A 164 3.78 -1.11 -0.83
N ALA A 165 3.03 -2.11 -1.32
CA ALA A 165 1.57 -2.07 -1.38
C ALA A 165 0.93 -2.04 0.02
N ALA A 166 1.44 -2.87 0.95
CA ALA A 166 0.97 -2.89 2.33
C ALA A 166 1.21 -1.54 3.02
N ARG A 167 2.43 -1.00 2.90
CA ARG A 167 2.78 0.34 3.42
C ARG A 167 1.89 1.43 2.83
N SER A 168 1.72 1.44 1.51
CA SER A 168 0.89 2.43 0.83
C SER A 168 -0.55 2.37 1.33
N LEU A 169 -1.13 1.17 1.44
CA LEU A 169 -2.49 0.99 1.95
C LEU A 169 -2.62 1.52 3.38
N THR A 170 -1.72 1.14 4.29
CA THR A 170 -1.79 1.57 5.70
C THR A 170 -1.46 3.04 5.91
N SER A 171 -0.78 3.70 4.97
CA SER A 171 -0.49 5.13 5.05
C SER A 171 -1.64 6.04 4.58
N GLN A 172 -2.66 5.47 3.94
CA GLN A 172 -3.76 6.24 3.34
C GLN A 172 -4.90 6.56 4.32
N GLY A 173 -4.94 5.91 5.49
CA GLY A 173 -6.05 6.00 6.41
C GLY A 173 -5.71 5.53 7.83
N ALA A 174 -6.72 5.47 8.69
CA ALA A 174 -6.56 5.02 10.07
C ALA A 174 -6.48 3.48 10.10
N VAL A 175 -5.41 2.96 10.71
CA VAL A 175 -5.24 1.51 10.89
C VAL A 175 -5.90 1.07 12.19
N ASP A 176 -6.74 0.04 12.11
CA ASP A 176 -7.35 -0.62 13.26
C ASP A 176 -7.00 -2.10 13.31
N VAL A 177 -6.72 -2.60 14.52
CA VAL A 177 -6.63 -4.03 14.80
C VAL A 177 -8.04 -4.55 15.06
N ARG A 178 -8.55 -5.38 14.15
CA ARG A 178 -9.91 -5.93 14.25
C ARG A 178 -10.00 -7.10 15.21
N SER A 179 -8.99 -7.96 15.18
CA SER A 179 -8.91 -9.14 16.03
C SER A 179 -7.46 -9.55 16.23
N SER A 180 -7.18 -10.11 17.40
CA SER A 180 -5.97 -10.87 17.69
C SER A 180 -6.34 -12.34 17.86
N MET A 181 -5.61 -13.23 17.20
CA MET A 181 -5.81 -14.68 17.21
C MET A 181 -4.74 -15.39 18.07
N GLY A 182 -4.05 -14.64 18.94
CA GLY A 182 -2.93 -15.14 19.73
C GLY A 182 -1.60 -15.03 18.99
N THR A 183 -0.65 -15.89 19.34
CA THR A 183 0.72 -15.86 18.80
C THR A 183 1.05 -17.10 18.00
N ASP A 184 1.85 -16.93 16.95
CA ASP A 184 2.42 -18.06 16.21
C ASP A 184 3.58 -18.72 16.98
N LYS A 185 4.11 -19.82 16.45
CA LYS A 185 5.23 -20.56 17.07
C LYS A 185 6.53 -19.75 17.21
N TYR A 186 6.64 -18.61 16.54
CA TYR A 186 7.78 -17.69 16.62
C TYR A 186 7.53 -16.54 17.58
N GLY A 187 6.36 -16.49 18.22
CA GLY A 187 5.97 -15.44 19.16
C GLY A 187 5.41 -14.17 18.49
N ARG A 188 5.18 -14.19 17.17
CA ARG A 188 4.55 -13.07 16.46
C ARG A 188 3.06 -13.10 16.69
N GLU A 189 2.46 -11.93 16.83
CA GLU A 189 1.03 -11.86 17.02
C GLU A 189 0.25 -12.00 15.71
N LEU A 190 -0.78 -12.84 15.72
CA LEU A 190 -1.64 -13.08 14.57
C LEU A 190 -2.80 -12.08 14.59
N LEU A 191 -2.81 -11.15 13.64
CA LEU A 191 -3.76 -10.04 13.61
C LEU A 191 -4.58 -10.00 12.33
N SER A 192 -5.83 -9.54 12.44
CA SER A 192 -6.56 -8.94 11.31
C SER A 192 -6.49 -7.42 11.44
N LEU A 193 -6.09 -6.75 10.36
CA LEU A 193 -5.98 -5.30 10.29
C LEU A 193 -7.00 -4.74 9.30
N SER A 194 -7.50 -3.53 9.59
CA SER A 194 -8.26 -2.74 8.64
C SER A 194 -7.74 -1.32 8.48
N VAL A 195 -7.98 -0.75 7.31
CA VAL A 195 -7.77 0.67 7.03
C VAL A 195 -9.11 1.27 6.61
N ASP A 196 -9.59 2.27 7.35
CA ASP A 196 -10.89 2.93 7.12
C ASP A 196 -12.04 1.93 6.93
N GLY A 197 -12.06 0.87 7.74
CA GLY A 197 -13.07 -0.18 7.67
C GLY A 197 -12.90 -1.21 6.53
N LYS A 198 -11.82 -1.16 5.74
CA LYS A 198 -11.51 -2.16 4.71
C LYS A 198 -10.43 -3.13 5.20
N ASP A 199 -10.64 -4.43 4.99
CA ASP A 199 -9.69 -5.45 5.42
C ASP A 199 -8.37 -5.37 4.61
N VAL A 200 -7.24 -5.27 5.31
CA VAL A 200 -5.91 -5.12 4.71
C VAL A 200 -5.50 -6.36 3.94
N ALA A 201 -5.71 -7.54 4.53
CA ALA A 201 -5.31 -8.81 3.95
C ALA A 201 -6.09 -9.08 2.66
N ALA A 202 -7.42 -8.97 2.69
CA ALA A 202 -8.29 -9.12 1.53
C ALA A 202 -7.94 -8.12 0.42
N SER A 203 -7.66 -6.86 0.78
CA SER A 203 -7.26 -5.84 -0.20
C SER A 203 -5.94 -6.17 -0.88
N LEU A 204 -4.98 -6.76 -0.18
CA LEU A 204 -3.69 -7.16 -0.75
C LEU A 204 -3.78 -8.46 -1.54
N VAL A 205 -4.59 -9.42 -1.10
CA VAL A 205 -4.90 -10.64 -1.87
C VAL A 205 -5.59 -10.30 -3.18
N GLY A 206 -6.61 -9.43 -3.16
CA GLY A 206 -7.32 -9.00 -4.37
C GLY A 206 -6.44 -8.25 -5.38
N ARG A 207 -5.29 -7.75 -4.95
CA ARG A 207 -4.26 -7.11 -5.80
C ARG A 207 -3.12 -8.04 -6.20
N GLY A 208 -3.16 -9.32 -5.79
CA GLY A 208 -2.12 -10.31 -6.11
C GLY A 208 -0.83 -10.19 -5.29
N HIS A 209 -0.82 -9.39 -4.23
CA HIS A 209 0.37 -9.21 -3.38
C HIS A 209 0.50 -10.28 -2.30
N LEU A 210 -0.62 -10.91 -1.90
CA LEU A 210 -0.70 -11.96 -0.90
C LEU A 210 -1.51 -13.14 -1.43
N GLN A 211 -1.31 -14.30 -0.82
CA GLN A 211 -2.13 -15.49 -1.05
C GLN A 211 -2.73 -15.98 0.26
N TYR A 212 -3.93 -16.55 0.20
CA TYR A 212 -4.55 -17.19 1.36
C TYR A 212 -3.72 -18.41 1.79
N TRP A 213 -3.52 -18.54 3.10
CA TRP A 213 -2.74 -19.63 3.67
C TRP A 213 -3.22 -19.98 5.08
N ALA A 214 -3.78 -21.17 5.22
CA ALA A 214 -4.20 -21.75 6.49
C ALA A 214 -2.99 -22.38 7.22
N TYR A 215 -2.20 -21.51 7.87
CA TYR A 215 -1.02 -21.92 8.63
C TYR A 215 -1.32 -23.01 9.67
N GLU A 216 -2.42 -22.87 10.41
CA GLU A 216 -2.81 -23.75 11.52
C GLU A 216 -3.19 -25.16 11.06
N SER A 217 -3.72 -25.31 9.84
CA SER A 217 -4.08 -26.62 9.29
C SER A 217 -2.89 -27.37 8.68
N GLY A 218 -1.68 -26.81 8.75
CA GLY A 218 -0.47 -27.39 8.14
C GLY A 218 -0.46 -27.30 6.62
N GLN A 219 -1.24 -26.38 6.02
CA GLN A 219 -1.22 -26.18 4.58
C GLN A 219 0.20 -25.84 4.10
N LYS A 220 0.61 -26.41 2.96
CA LYS A 220 1.88 -26.02 2.33
C LYS A 220 1.84 -24.51 1.99
N LYS A 221 2.94 -23.81 2.26
CA LYS A 221 3.08 -22.39 1.86
C LYS A 221 2.85 -22.23 0.36
N PRO A 222 2.23 -21.12 -0.08
CA PRO A 222 2.15 -20.76 -1.49
C PRO A 222 3.53 -20.74 -2.16
N ASP A 223 3.56 -21.07 -3.46
CA ASP A 223 4.79 -20.96 -4.24
C ASP A 223 4.87 -19.57 -4.89
N TRP A 224 5.85 -18.78 -4.47
CA TRP A 224 6.13 -17.44 -5.00
C TRP A 224 7.19 -17.41 -6.10
N CYS A 225 7.70 -18.57 -6.52
CA CYS A 225 8.72 -18.68 -7.55
C CYS A 225 8.18 -19.15 -8.92
N SER A 226 6.87 -19.35 -9.04
CA SER A 226 6.23 -19.96 -10.22
C SER A 226 4.85 -19.40 -10.47
#